data_AF-A0A661Y9S6-F1
#
_entry.id   AF-A0A661Y9S6-F1
#
_cell.length_a   1.000
_cell.length_b   1.000
_cell.length_c   1.000
_cell.angle_alpha   90.00
_cell.angle_beta   90.00
_cell.angle_gamma   90.00
#
_symmetry.space_group_name_H-M   'P 1'
#
loop_
_entity.id
_entity.type
_entity.pdbx_description
1 polymer ?
#
loop_
_entity_poly.entity_id
_entity_poly.type
_entity_poly.pdbx_seq_one_letter_code
_entity_poly.pdbx_strand_id
1 'polypeptide(L)'
;QEAALKSGKIPGTDDWGSEEAEYWATLGSGLATPFDISHIPTENGNYMGFFDNVYDVLFKNKPQTILPEEARDVIFIIEKAFESSMKHRAIKIK
;
A
#
# COMPACT_ATOMS: atom_id res chain seq x y z
N GLN A 1 -7.31 -6.11 7.04
CA GLN A 1 -7.98 -4.96 7.71
C GLN A 1 -9.42 -4.70 7.25
N GLU A 2 -9.70 -4.48 5.96
CA GLU A 2 -11.06 -4.09 5.50
C GLU A 2 -12.17 -5.09 5.84
N ALA A 3 -11.89 -6.38 5.73
CA ALA A 3 -12.84 -7.42 6.12
C ALA A 3 -13.17 -7.37 7.64
N ALA A 4 -12.19 -7.02 8.48
CA ALA A 4 -12.39 -6.84 9.92
C ALA A 4 -13.29 -5.63 10.20
N LEU A 5 -13.09 -4.51 9.49
CA LEU A 5 -13.96 -3.34 9.58
C LEU A 5 -15.40 -3.66 9.13
N LYS A 6 -15.55 -4.35 7.99
CA LYS A 6 -16.86 -4.76 7.46
C LYS A 6 -17.62 -5.71 8.41
N SER A 7 -16.89 -6.48 9.23
CA SER A 7 -17.45 -7.36 10.26
C SER A 7 -17.65 -6.68 11.62
N GLY A 8 -17.47 -5.36 11.70
CA GLY A 8 -17.71 -4.59 12.93
C GLY A 8 -16.61 -4.71 13.98
N LYS A 9 -15.45 -5.29 13.64
CA LYS A 9 -14.29 -5.31 14.54
C LYS A 9 -13.68 -3.92 14.66
N ILE A 10 -13.15 -3.61 15.84
CA ILE A 10 -12.53 -2.33 16.16
C ILE A 10 -11.03 -2.40 15.83
N PRO A 11 -10.46 -1.36 15.17
CA PRO A 11 -9.02 -1.27 14.95
C PRO A 11 -8.19 -1.37 16.24
N GLY A 12 -7.01 -2.01 16.14
CA GLY A 12 -6.02 -2.06 17.23
C GLY A 12 -6.02 -3.33 18.09
N THR A 13 -6.70 -4.39 17.68
CA THR A 13 -6.53 -5.74 18.28
C THR A 13 -5.21 -6.38 17.86
N ASP A 14 -4.74 -7.41 18.58
CA ASP A 14 -3.44 -8.07 18.34
C ASP A 14 -3.25 -8.54 16.88
N ASP A 15 -4.29 -9.09 16.25
CA ASP A 15 -4.25 -9.55 14.85
C ASP A 15 -4.79 -8.50 13.85
N TRP A 16 -4.81 -7.23 14.21
CA TRP A 16 -5.37 -6.21 13.32
C TRP A 16 -4.49 -6.01 12.08
N GLY A 17 -5.08 -6.22 10.91
CA GLY A 17 -4.39 -5.98 9.66
C GLY A 17 -3.56 -7.16 9.15
N SER A 18 -3.48 -8.26 9.90
CA SER A 18 -2.86 -9.49 9.42
C SER A 18 -3.67 -10.12 8.28
N GLU A 19 -2.98 -10.90 7.46
CA GLU A 19 -3.55 -11.68 6.37
C GLU A 19 -3.38 -13.18 6.62
N GLU A 20 -4.33 -13.96 6.11
CA GLU A 20 -4.26 -15.43 6.12
C GLU A 20 -3.02 -15.91 5.36
N ALA A 21 -2.45 -17.04 5.77
CA ALA A 21 -1.21 -17.56 5.21
C ALA A 21 -1.24 -17.83 3.70
N GLU A 22 -2.43 -17.98 3.09
CA GLU A 22 -2.57 -18.12 1.63
C GLU A 22 -2.21 -16.84 0.85
N TYR A 23 -2.27 -15.67 1.51
CA TYR A 23 -1.93 -14.37 0.92
C TYR A 23 -0.49 -13.95 1.21
N TRP A 24 0.26 -14.75 1.98
CA TRP A 24 1.66 -14.48 2.28
C TRP A 24 2.52 -14.52 1.02
N ALA A 25 3.62 -13.75 1.05
CA ALA A 25 4.55 -13.73 -0.06
C ALA A 25 5.20 -15.12 -0.22
N THR A 26 5.26 -15.60 -1.45
CA THR A 26 5.93 -16.86 -1.78
C THR A 26 7.32 -16.57 -2.31
N LEU A 27 8.34 -17.04 -1.61
CA LEU A 27 9.73 -16.93 -2.02
C LEU A 27 10.23 -18.30 -2.49
N GLY A 28 10.50 -18.41 -3.79
CA GLY A 28 11.15 -19.58 -4.38
C GLY A 28 12.64 -19.33 -4.58
N SER A 29 13.50 -20.18 -4.00
CA SER A 29 14.94 -20.16 -4.30
C SER A 29 15.25 -21.16 -5.42
N GLY A 30 15.56 -20.66 -6.62
CA GLY A 30 15.84 -21.49 -7.80
C GLY A 30 17.17 -22.26 -7.75
N LEU A 31 17.86 -22.25 -6.60
CA LEU A 31 19.21 -22.80 -6.42
C LEU A 31 19.21 -24.12 -5.61
N ALA A 32 18.09 -24.51 -5.01
CA ALA A 32 17.97 -25.72 -4.21
C ALA A 32 17.25 -26.86 -4.96
N THR A 33 17.76 -28.09 -4.82
CA THR A 33 17.04 -29.34 -5.17
C THR A 33 16.90 -30.20 -3.91
N PRO A 34 15.68 -30.47 -3.42
CA PRO A 34 14.38 -30.04 -3.94
C PRO A 34 14.18 -28.53 -3.84
N PHE A 35 13.27 -27.99 -4.67
CA PHE A 35 12.89 -26.57 -4.64
C PHE A 35 12.45 -26.19 -3.23
N ASP A 36 13.17 -25.25 -2.64
CA ASP A 36 12.78 -24.68 -1.36
C ASP A 36 11.81 -23.53 -1.61
N ILE A 37 10.58 -23.70 -1.12
CA ILE A 37 9.50 -22.72 -1.16
C ILE A 37 9.25 -22.29 0.28
N SER A 38 9.40 -20.99 0.55
CA SER A 38 9.08 -20.40 1.85
C SER A 38 7.96 -19.39 1.70
N HIS A 39 7.11 -19.33 2.73
CA HIS A 39 6.08 -18.31 2.86
C HIS A 39 6.53 -17.25 3.86
N ILE A 40 6.45 -15.99 3.47
CA ILE A 40 6.86 -14.85 4.29
C ILE A 40 5.59 -14.06 4.66
N PRO A 41 5.27 -13.91 5.96
CA PRO A 41 4.16 -13.10 6.41
C PRO A 41 4.19 -11.69 5.79
N THR A 42 3.03 -11.21 5.36
CA THR A 42 2.89 -9.82 4.93
C THR A 42 2.92 -8.88 6.15
N GLU A 43 3.35 -7.66 5.91
CA GLU A 43 3.23 -6.60 6.92
C GLU A 43 1.76 -6.35 7.24
N ASN A 44 1.43 -6.17 8.51
CA ASN A 44 0.05 -5.89 8.92
C ASN A 44 -0.41 -4.56 8.32
N GLY A 45 -1.57 -4.58 7.65
CA GLY A 45 -2.20 -3.37 7.14
C GLY A 45 -2.56 -2.39 8.27
N ASN A 46 -2.22 -1.11 8.10
CA ASN A 46 -2.49 -0.07 9.09
C ASN A 46 -3.05 1.22 8.46
N TYR A 47 -4.32 1.21 8.08
CA TYR A 47 -4.99 2.45 7.62
C TYR A 47 -5.17 3.49 8.73
N MET A 48 -5.11 3.09 10.02
CA MET A 48 -5.19 4.07 11.11
C MET A 48 -3.96 4.99 11.15
N GLY A 49 -2.82 4.52 10.64
CA GLY A 49 -1.61 5.34 10.49
C GLY A 49 -1.82 6.61 9.67
N PHE A 50 -2.77 6.63 8.74
CA PHE A 50 -3.18 7.86 8.05
C PHE A 50 -3.78 8.88 9.03
N PHE A 51 -4.77 8.45 9.84
CA PHE A 51 -5.42 9.32 10.82
C PHE A 51 -4.48 9.74 11.94
N ASP A 52 -3.55 8.88 12.34
CA ASP A 52 -2.50 9.22 13.30
C ASP A 52 -1.64 10.39 12.80
N ASN A 53 -1.25 10.38 11.51
CA ASN A 53 -0.53 11.51 10.92
C ASN A 53 -1.40 12.76 10.82
N VAL A 54 -2.68 12.64 10.41
CA VAL A 54 -3.60 13.79 10.39
C VAL A 54 -3.70 14.45 11.76
N TYR A 55 -3.86 13.66 12.83
CA TYR A 55 -3.87 14.15 14.20
C TYR A 55 -2.54 14.85 14.56
N ASP A 56 -1.40 14.21 14.25
CA ASP A 56 -0.08 14.75 14.54
C ASP A 56 0.20 16.08 13.80
N VAL A 57 -0.27 16.23 12.56
CA VAL A 57 -0.18 17.48 11.80
C VAL A 57 -1.00 18.57 12.48
N LEU A 58 -2.27 18.28 12.81
CA LEU A 58 -3.20 19.27 13.35
C LEU A 58 -2.87 19.70 14.79
N PHE A 59 -2.42 18.77 15.62
CA PHE A 59 -2.29 19.00 17.07
C PHE A 59 -0.84 19.05 17.56
N LYS A 60 0.11 18.47 16.81
CA LYS A 60 1.52 18.40 17.21
C LYS A 60 2.47 19.13 16.27
N ASN A 61 1.95 19.83 15.27
CA ASN A 61 2.74 20.56 14.27
C ASN A 61 3.80 19.67 13.58
N LYS A 62 3.47 18.38 13.36
CA LYS A 62 4.32 17.46 12.60
C LYS A 62 4.11 17.66 11.09
N PRO A 63 5.09 17.27 10.25
CA PRO A 63 4.91 17.27 8.81
C PRO A 63 3.83 16.28 8.37
N GLN A 64 3.15 16.61 7.27
CA GLN A 64 2.20 15.72 6.63
C GLN A 64 2.97 14.61 5.91
N THR A 65 2.59 13.35 6.16
CA THR A 65 3.27 12.18 5.57
C THR A 65 3.01 12.08 4.07
N ILE A 66 1.82 12.50 3.62
CA ILE A 66 1.43 12.52 2.21
C ILE A 66 1.11 13.94 1.79
N LEU A 67 1.92 14.55 0.94
CA LEU A 67 1.77 15.95 0.53
C LEU A 67 0.68 16.11 -0.56
N PRO A 68 -0.02 17.26 -0.62
CA PRO A 68 -0.96 17.56 -1.71
C PRO A 68 -0.35 17.44 -3.11
N GLU A 69 0.94 17.77 -3.25
CA GLU A 69 1.70 17.65 -4.49
C GLU A 69 1.81 16.20 -4.95
N GLU A 70 1.90 15.23 -4.04
CA GLU A 70 1.97 13.81 -4.42
C GLU A 70 0.65 13.32 -5.01
N ALA A 71 -0.49 13.78 -4.48
CA ALA A 71 -1.80 13.49 -5.07
C ALA A 71 -1.95 14.12 -6.46
N ARG A 72 -1.47 15.36 -6.65
CA ARG A 72 -1.40 16.01 -7.96
C ARG A 72 -0.53 15.20 -8.92
N ASP A 73 0.61 14.70 -8.48
CA ASP A 73 1.54 13.96 -9.32
C ASP A 73 0.96 12.62 -9.78
N VAL A 74 0.18 11.95 -8.92
CA VAL A 74 -0.61 10.77 -9.32
C VAL A 74 -1.60 11.12 -10.43
N ILE A 75 -2.36 12.21 -10.28
CA ILE A 75 -3.31 12.67 -11.31
C ILE A 75 -2.56 12.97 -12.62
N PHE A 76 -1.43 13.65 -12.53
CA PHE A 76 -0.60 13.95 -13.69
C PHE A 76 -0.16 12.67 -14.43
N ILE A 77 0.28 11.63 -13.71
CA ILE A 77 0.63 10.34 -14.34
C ILE A 77 -0.59 9.69 -15.01
N ILE A 78 -1.77 9.74 -14.38
CA ILE A 78 -3.02 9.22 -14.96
C ILE A 78 -3.35 9.94 -16.27
N GLU A 79 -3.24 11.27 -16.32
CA GLU A 79 -3.45 12.05 -17.54
C GLU A 79 -2.45 11.67 -18.64
N LYS A 80 -1.18 11.41 -18.28
CA LYS A 80 -0.17 10.93 -19.23
C LYS A 80 -0.44 9.51 -19.73
N ALA A 81 -1.03 8.65 -18.90
CA ALA A 81 -1.47 7.32 -19.31
C ALA A 81 -2.59 7.38 -20.36
N PHE A 82 -3.58 8.27 -20.15
CA PHE A 82 -4.61 8.54 -21.16
C PHE A 82 -4.02 9.09 -22.46
N GLU A 83 -3.10 10.07 -22.36
CA GLU A 83 -2.39 10.61 -23.52
C GLU A 83 -1.61 9.53 -24.28
N SER A 84 -0.92 8.65 -23.55
CA SER A 84 -0.18 7.51 -24.11
C SER A 84 -1.08 6.56 -24.87
N SER A 85 -2.24 6.23 -24.28
CA SER A 85 -3.24 5.35 -24.89
C SER A 85 -3.76 5.94 -26.20
N MET A 86 -4.17 7.20 -26.20
CA MET A 86 -4.70 7.90 -27.39
C MET A 86 -3.66 8.00 -28.52
N LYS A 87 -2.38 8.16 -28.18
CA LYS A 87 -1.31 8.37 -29.17
C LYS A 87 -0.56 7.09 -29.54
N HIS A 88 -0.90 5.96 -28.90
CA HIS A 88 -0.21 4.67 -29.05
C HIS A 88 1.32 4.78 -28.94
N ARG A 89 1.80 5.63 -28.03
CA ARG A 89 3.25 5.83 -27.80
C ARG A 89 3.52 6.30 -26.39
N ALA A 90 4.72 5.99 -25.89
CA ALA A 90 5.19 6.50 -24.61
C ALA A 90 5.23 8.03 -24.59
N ILE A 91 4.75 8.62 -23.48
CA ILE A 91 4.80 10.05 -23.24
C ILE A 91 5.97 10.36 -22.32
N LYS A 92 6.91 11.18 -22.79
CA LYS A 92 8.05 11.62 -22.00
C LYS A 92 7.59 12.64 -20.96
N ILE A 93 7.89 12.35 -19.70
CA ILE A 93 7.71 13.25 -18.56
C ILE A 93 9.07 13.89 -18.25
N LYS A 94 9.07 15.12 -17.72
CA LYS A 94 10.27 15.83 -17.27
C LYS A 94 10.44 15.67 -15.77
#